data_AF-A0A315XUN7-F1
#
_entry.id   AF-A0A315XUN7-F1
#
_cell.length_a   1.000
_cell.length_b   1.000
_cell.length_c   1.000
_cell.angle_alpha   90.00
_cell.angle_beta   90.00
_cell.angle_gamma   90.00
#
_symmetry.space_group_name_H-M   'P 1'
#
loop_
_entity.id
_entity.type
_entity.pdbx_description
1 polymer ?
#
loop_
_entity_poly.entity_id
_entity_poly.type
_entity_poly.pdbx_seq_one_letter_code
_entity_poly.pdbx_strand_id
1 'polypeptide(L)'
;MKYRFITQDIIDAGSINITSPEMYSEAREYNIDAGRNYIRRRNNHIAMAIWFGVQPLLVLFCIVLLTGLTQLDQVHTGRTTSNARIIAAVVGFISWLLIYGYFVVLRKQRSGLMMFLTSLPLLLVHWSFAVICIANFVIGKWYTGWEKKLSERAGYPGFTQLAITTIDSEANTVEELTFENIRERAVTMHRHDGTFLK
;
A
#
# COMPACT_ATOMS: atom_id res chain seq x y z
N MET A 1 -1.86 10.73 23.48
CA MET A 1 -0.57 10.97 22.80
C MET A 1 0.55 10.44 23.69
N LYS A 2 1.55 9.76 23.11
CA LYS A 2 2.69 9.17 23.85
C LYS A 2 3.84 10.15 24.06
N TYR A 3 3.92 11.19 23.23
CA TYR A 3 5.00 12.20 23.21
C TYR A 3 4.52 13.48 23.90
N ARG A 4 5.40 14.09 24.72
CA ARG A 4 5.13 15.29 25.52
C ARG A 4 5.57 16.57 24.80
N PHE A 5 6.67 16.52 24.06
CA PHE A 5 7.27 17.65 23.35
C PHE A 5 6.98 17.66 21.85
N ILE A 6 6.58 16.52 21.28
CA ILE A 6 6.33 16.38 19.84
C ILE A 6 4.83 16.49 19.56
N THR A 7 4.42 17.64 19.02
CA THR A 7 3.07 17.90 18.52
C THR A 7 2.96 17.61 17.02
N GLN A 8 1.73 17.53 16.50
CA GLN A 8 1.51 17.33 15.06
C GLN A 8 2.07 18.48 14.22
N ASP A 9 2.00 19.72 14.71
CA ASP A 9 2.56 20.89 14.01
C ASP A 9 4.08 20.80 13.82
N ILE A 10 4.80 20.24 14.81
CA ILE A 10 6.25 20.01 14.72
C ILE A 10 6.56 18.90 13.71
N ILE A 11 5.73 17.86 13.66
CA ILE A 11 5.86 16.79 12.68
C ILE A 11 5.61 17.29 11.26
N ASP A 12 4.61 18.15 11.08
CA ASP A 12 4.28 18.76 9.79
C ASP A 12 5.37 19.77 9.36
N ALA A 13 6.01 20.47 10.30
CA ALA A 13 7.18 21.31 10.05
C ALA A 13 8.45 20.52 9.70
N GLY A 14 8.52 19.23 10.07
CA GLY A 14 9.61 18.33 9.71
C GLY A 14 10.93 18.57 10.45
N SER A 15 10.97 19.48 11.43
CA SER A 15 12.17 19.80 12.22
C SER A 15 11.81 20.19 13.64
N ILE A 16 12.68 19.86 14.61
CA ILE A 16 12.54 20.25 16.01
C ILE A 16 13.85 20.87 16.53
N ASN A 17 13.74 22.08 17.07
CA ASN A 17 14.83 22.73 17.82
C ASN A 17 14.86 22.18 19.23
N ILE A 18 15.98 21.58 19.62
CA ILE A 18 16.14 20.93 20.90
C ILE A 18 16.61 21.92 21.95
N THR A 19 15.83 22.02 23.02
CA THR A 19 16.11 22.89 24.17
C THR A 19 16.44 22.12 25.45
N SER A 20 16.25 20.79 25.47
CA SER A 20 16.58 19.94 26.62
C SER A 20 17.01 18.52 26.22
N PRO A 21 17.78 17.82 27.07
CA PRO A 21 18.14 16.41 26.83
C PRO A 21 16.93 15.46 26.73
N GLU A 22 15.85 15.75 27.47
CA GLU A 22 14.60 14.99 27.42
C GLU A 22 13.89 15.15 26.06
N MET A 23 13.95 16.34 25.48
CA MET A 23 13.41 16.60 24.14
C MET A 23 14.21 15.86 23.06
N TYR A 24 15.54 15.75 23.24
CA TYR A 24 16.40 14.96 22.34
C TYR A 24 16.09 13.48 22.38
N SER A 25 15.95 12.88 23.57
CA SER A 25 15.62 11.47 23.69
C SER A 25 14.25 11.16 23.10
N GLU A 26 13.26 12.02 23.32
CA GLU A 26 11.92 11.88 22.77
C GLU A 26 11.90 12.01 21.23
N ALA A 27 12.60 13.01 20.67
CA ALA A 27 12.72 13.19 19.21
C ALA A 27 13.39 11.99 18.54
N ARG A 28 14.41 11.41 19.18
CA ARG A 28 15.07 10.20 18.71
C ARG A 28 14.14 8.98 18.75
N GLU A 29 13.39 8.79 19.84
CA GLU A 29 12.41 7.70 19.95
C GLU A 29 11.33 7.83 18.87
N TYR A 30 10.81 9.03 18.67
CA TYR A 30 9.86 9.32 17.59
C TYR A 30 10.43 8.99 16.22
N ASN A 31 11.66 9.40 15.88
CA ASN A 31 12.25 9.11 14.58
C ASN A 31 12.42 7.61 14.31
N ILE A 32 12.78 6.85 15.35
CA ILE A 32 12.87 5.38 15.29
C ILE A 32 11.48 4.78 15.02
N ASP A 33 10.45 5.24 15.74
CA ASP A 33 9.08 4.75 15.59
C ASP A 33 8.46 5.15 14.23
N ALA A 34 8.68 6.39 13.77
CA ALA A 34 8.28 6.88 12.46
C ALA A 34 8.93 6.06 11.34
N GLY A 35 10.23 5.80 11.41
CA GLY A 35 10.94 4.94 10.45
C GLY A 35 10.39 3.51 10.42
N ARG A 36 10.12 2.91 11.60
CA ARG A 36 9.49 1.58 11.68
C ARG A 36 8.09 1.56 11.09
N ASN A 37 7.28 2.58 11.36
CA ASN A 37 5.92 2.68 10.83
C ASN A 37 5.91 2.90 9.31
N TYR A 38 6.83 3.72 8.79
CA TYR A 38 7.05 3.92 7.36
C TYR A 38 7.38 2.60 6.67
N ILE A 39 8.39 1.86 7.16
CA ILE A 39 8.79 0.57 6.58
C ILE A 39 7.62 -0.43 6.62
N ARG A 40 6.91 -0.50 7.75
CA ARG A 40 5.73 -1.36 7.89
C ARG A 40 4.66 -1.01 6.86
N ARG A 41 4.36 0.29 6.66
CA ARG A 41 3.36 0.75 5.68
C ARG A 41 3.78 0.44 4.27
N ARG A 42 5.05 0.71 3.94
CA ARG A 42 5.64 0.40 2.64
C ARG A 42 5.53 -1.09 2.33
N ASN A 43 5.90 -1.97 3.27
CA ASN A 43 5.82 -3.41 3.09
C ASN A 43 4.38 -3.88 2.88
N ASN A 44 3.41 -3.29 3.58
CA ASN A 44 2.00 -3.60 3.39
C ASN A 44 1.49 -3.16 2.00
N HIS A 45 1.88 -1.97 1.53
CA HIS A 45 1.55 -1.52 0.17
C HIS A 45 2.19 -2.42 -0.90
N ILE A 46 3.43 -2.86 -0.69
CA ILE A 46 4.12 -3.81 -1.58
C ILE A 46 3.35 -5.14 -1.60
N ALA A 47 2.94 -5.68 -0.46
CA ALA A 47 2.16 -6.91 -0.40
C ALA A 47 0.84 -6.79 -1.19
N MET A 48 0.14 -5.65 -1.07
CA MET A 48 -1.06 -5.39 -1.87
C MET A 48 -0.75 -5.26 -3.37
N ALA A 49 0.35 -4.60 -3.73
CA ALA A 49 0.77 -4.48 -5.13
C ALA A 49 1.10 -5.86 -5.74
N ILE A 50 1.80 -6.72 -4.99
CA ILE A 50 2.08 -8.10 -5.38
C ILE A 50 0.76 -8.87 -5.55
N TRP A 51 -0.18 -8.75 -4.61
CA TRP A 51 -1.49 -9.39 -4.73
C TRP A 51 -2.20 -8.97 -6.01
N PHE A 52 -2.25 -7.67 -6.33
CA PHE A 52 -2.88 -7.16 -7.54
C PHE A 52 -2.16 -7.57 -8.84
N GLY A 53 -0.85 -7.78 -8.80
CA GLY A 53 -0.08 -8.28 -9.95
C GLY A 53 -0.23 -9.78 -10.16
N VAL A 54 -0.21 -10.57 -9.09
CA VAL A 54 -0.26 -12.04 -9.13
C VAL A 54 -1.68 -12.55 -9.37
N GLN A 55 -2.69 -11.90 -8.81
CA GLN A 55 -4.07 -12.38 -8.86
C GLN A 55 -4.59 -12.54 -10.31
N PRO A 56 -4.41 -11.59 -11.26
CA PRO A 56 -4.81 -11.79 -12.66
C PRO A 56 -4.11 -12.97 -13.33
N LEU A 57 -2.83 -13.19 -13.04
CA LEU A 57 -2.07 -14.33 -13.55
C LEU A 57 -2.62 -15.65 -13.00
N LEU A 58 -2.97 -15.68 -11.71
CA LEU A 58 -3.59 -16.84 -11.06
C LEU A 58 -4.97 -17.13 -11.64
N VAL A 59 -5.81 -16.11 -11.84
CA VAL A 59 -7.12 -16.27 -12.49
C VAL A 59 -6.95 -16.85 -13.89
N LEU A 60 -6.05 -16.31 -14.70
CA LEU A 60 -5.79 -16.78 -16.05
C LEU A 60 -5.28 -18.22 -16.06
N PHE A 61 -4.35 -18.56 -15.18
CA PHE A 61 -3.87 -19.93 -14.99
C PHE A 61 -5.01 -20.89 -14.62
N CYS A 62 -5.88 -20.50 -13.68
CA CYS A 62 -7.06 -21.30 -13.31
C CYS A 62 -8.05 -21.48 -14.47
N ILE A 63 -8.25 -20.45 -15.30
CA ILE A 63 -9.11 -20.55 -16.50
C ILE A 63 -8.53 -21.56 -17.48
N VAL A 64 -7.22 -21.51 -17.75
CA VAL A 64 -6.54 -22.47 -18.64
C VAL A 64 -6.67 -23.91 -18.10
N LEU A 65 -6.43 -24.11 -16.80
CA LEU A 65 -6.61 -25.42 -16.16
C LEU A 65 -8.05 -25.93 -16.25
N LEU A 66 -9.03 -25.09 -15.92
CA LEU A 66 -10.46 -25.45 -15.99
C LEU A 66 -10.87 -25.79 -17.43
N THR A 67 -10.34 -25.07 -18.42
CA THR A 67 -10.60 -25.34 -19.83
C THR A 67 -10.05 -26.71 -20.23
N GLY A 68 -8.80 -27.02 -19.84
CA GLY A 68 -8.19 -28.33 -20.09
C GLY A 68 -8.94 -29.49 -19.44
N LEU A 69 -9.34 -29.33 -18.17
CA LEU A 69 -10.17 -30.32 -17.47
C LEU A 69 -11.52 -30.52 -18.13
N THR A 70 -12.17 -29.43 -18.56
CA THR A 70 -13.46 -29.49 -19.26
C THR A 70 -13.30 -30.20 -20.61
N GLN A 71 -12.23 -29.94 -21.35
CA GLN A 71 -11.98 -30.60 -22.63
C GLN A 71 -11.74 -32.10 -22.48
N LEU A 72 -10.99 -32.53 -21.46
CA LEU A 72 -10.81 -33.95 -21.15
C LEU A 72 -12.15 -34.63 -20.82
N ASP A 73 -12.98 -33.99 -19.99
CA ASP A 73 -14.32 -34.50 -19.64
C ASP A 73 -15.23 -34.61 -20.87
N GLN A 74 -15.20 -33.64 -21.78
CA GLN A 74 -15.94 -33.69 -23.05
C GLN A 74 -15.52 -34.85 -23.94
N VAL A 75 -14.21 -35.15 -24.03
CA VAL A 75 -13.69 -36.28 -24.79
C VAL A 75 -14.18 -37.61 -24.20
N HIS A 76 -14.19 -37.73 -22.87
CA HIS A 76 -14.64 -38.96 -22.20
C HIS A 76 -16.16 -39.16 -22.22
N THR A 77 -16.94 -38.08 -22.14
CA THR A 77 -18.40 -38.15 -22.03
C THR A 77 -19.14 -37.93 -23.34
N GLY A 78 -18.44 -37.51 -24.41
CA GLY A 78 -19.04 -37.12 -25.70
C GLY A 78 -19.89 -35.85 -25.64
N ARG A 79 -19.87 -35.12 -24.52
CA ARG A 79 -20.60 -33.86 -24.34
C ARG A 79 -19.81 -32.70 -24.93
N THR A 80 -20.51 -31.63 -25.27
CA THR A 80 -19.91 -30.38 -25.73
C THR A 80 -20.36 -29.21 -24.85
N THR A 81 -19.47 -28.23 -24.66
CA THR A 81 -19.80 -27.00 -23.93
C THR A 81 -20.53 -26.06 -24.87
N SER A 82 -21.69 -25.55 -24.43
CA SER A 82 -22.45 -24.54 -25.17
C SER A 82 -21.64 -23.26 -25.39
N ASN A 83 -21.74 -22.68 -26.60
CA ASN A 83 -21.16 -21.38 -26.95
C ASN A 83 -21.62 -20.27 -25.99
N ALA A 84 -22.84 -20.33 -25.47
CA ALA A 84 -23.35 -19.35 -24.51
C ALA A 84 -22.53 -19.34 -23.21
N ARG A 85 -22.05 -20.51 -22.74
CA ARG A 85 -21.22 -20.62 -21.54
C ARG A 85 -19.82 -20.06 -21.78
N ILE A 86 -19.27 -20.24 -22.98
CA ILE A 86 -17.97 -19.67 -23.38
C ILE A 86 -18.07 -18.14 -23.41
N ILE A 87 -19.12 -17.60 -24.06
CA ILE A 87 -19.37 -16.16 -24.11
C ILE A 87 -19.55 -15.59 -22.70
N ALA A 88 -20.34 -16.24 -21.84
CA ALA A 88 -20.53 -15.81 -20.46
C ALA A 88 -19.22 -15.76 -19.67
N ALA A 89 -18.34 -16.75 -19.86
CA ALA A 89 -17.02 -16.78 -19.23
C ALA A 89 -16.12 -15.64 -19.73
N VAL A 90 -16.09 -15.39 -21.04
CA VAL A 90 -15.32 -14.27 -21.62
C VAL A 90 -15.83 -12.93 -21.09
N VAL A 91 -17.15 -12.71 -21.10
CA VAL A 91 -17.78 -11.49 -20.57
C VAL A 91 -17.49 -11.33 -19.08
N GLY A 92 -17.58 -12.41 -18.29
CA GLY A 92 -17.25 -12.41 -16.87
C GLY A 92 -15.82 -12.00 -16.58
N PHE A 93 -14.86 -12.59 -17.30
CA PHE A 93 -13.44 -12.29 -17.14
C PHE A 93 -13.09 -10.85 -17.55
N ILE A 94 -13.58 -10.39 -18.70
CA ILE A 94 -13.34 -9.00 -19.17
C ILE A 94 -13.99 -8.00 -18.21
N SER A 95 -15.24 -8.23 -17.82
CA SER A 95 -15.95 -7.36 -16.87
C SER A 95 -15.21 -7.29 -15.53
N TRP A 96 -14.71 -8.43 -15.05
CA TRP A 96 -13.89 -8.47 -13.84
C TRP A 96 -12.62 -7.61 -14.01
N LEU A 97 -11.83 -7.79 -15.07
CA LEU A 97 -10.62 -7.01 -15.30
C LEU A 97 -10.88 -5.50 -15.33
N LEU A 98 -11.93 -5.07 -16.03
CA LEU A 98 -12.28 -3.66 -16.15
C LEU A 98 -12.76 -3.08 -14.82
N ILE A 99 -13.72 -3.74 -14.16
CA ILE A 99 -14.33 -3.24 -12.92
C ILE A 99 -13.30 -3.29 -11.78
N TYR A 100 -12.63 -4.42 -11.61
CA TYR A 100 -11.62 -4.59 -10.55
C TYR A 100 -10.42 -3.68 -10.79
N GLY A 101 -9.90 -3.63 -12.02
CA GLY A 101 -8.80 -2.74 -12.40
C GLY A 101 -9.14 -1.26 -12.15
N TYR A 102 -10.32 -0.81 -12.58
CA TYR A 102 -10.72 0.57 -12.38
C TYR A 102 -10.94 0.93 -10.90
N PHE A 103 -11.76 0.17 -10.17
CA PHE A 103 -12.12 0.54 -8.80
C PHE A 103 -11.01 0.26 -7.78
N VAL A 104 -10.34 -0.89 -7.88
CA VAL A 104 -9.36 -1.34 -6.87
C VAL A 104 -7.96 -0.81 -7.16
N VAL A 105 -7.53 -0.80 -8.43
CA VAL A 105 -6.18 -0.38 -8.82
C VAL A 105 -6.12 1.13 -9.07
N LEU A 106 -6.95 1.67 -9.97
CA LEU A 106 -6.90 3.09 -10.36
C LEU A 106 -7.52 4.01 -9.30
N ARG A 107 -8.76 3.73 -8.87
CA ARG A 107 -9.49 4.52 -7.87
C ARG A 107 -9.07 4.20 -6.42
N LYS A 108 -8.22 3.18 -6.22
CA LYS A 108 -7.71 2.74 -4.91
C LYS A 108 -8.81 2.48 -3.86
N GLN A 109 -10.02 2.10 -4.29
CA GLN A 109 -11.13 1.77 -3.40
C GLN A 109 -10.98 0.34 -2.86
N ARG A 110 -10.08 0.19 -1.89
CA ARG A 110 -9.62 -1.10 -1.35
C ARG A 110 -10.38 -1.58 -0.10
N SER A 111 -11.65 -1.19 0.05
CA SER A 111 -12.47 -1.72 1.14
C SER A 111 -12.82 -3.19 0.86
N GLY A 112 -12.88 -4.02 1.90
CA GLY A 112 -13.18 -5.45 1.72
C GLY A 112 -14.46 -5.70 0.92
N LEU A 113 -15.52 -4.94 1.21
CA LEU A 113 -16.79 -5.05 0.50
C LEU A 113 -16.64 -4.65 -0.98
N MET A 114 -15.94 -3.56 -1.30
CA MET A 114 -15.70 -3.16 -2.69
C MET A 114 -14.88 -4.19 -3.45
N MET A 115 -13.81 -4.70 -2.85
CA MET A 115 -12.97 -5.73 -3.46
C MET A 115 -13.76 -7.04 -3.71
N PHE A 116 -14.69 -7.39 -2.82
CA PHE A 116 -15.60 -8.52 -3.01
C PHE A 116 -16.56 -8.29 -4.19
N LEU A 117 -17.31 -7.18 -4.18
CA LEU A 117 -18.32 -6.88 -5.19
C LEU A 117 -17.72 -6.78 -6.59
N THR A 118 -16.57 -6.12 -6.71
CA THR A 118 -15.85 -5.98 -7.98
C THR A 118 -15.26 -7.29 -8.48
N SER A 119 -15.18 -8.34 -7.63
CA SER A 119 -14.73 -9.69 -8.00
C SER A 119 -15.86 -10.60 -8.48
N LEU A 120 -17.13 -10.28 -8.17
CA LEU A 120 -18.29 -11.11 -8.51
C LEU A 120 -18.43 -11.48 -10.00
N PRO A 121 -18.02 -10.65 -10.98
CA PRO A 121 -18.09 -11.06 -12.39
C PRO A 121 -17.29 -12.34 -12.71
N LEU A 122 -16.29 -12.72 -11.88
CA LEU A 122 -15.59 -14.00 -12.02
C LEU A 122 -16.51 -15.22 -11.82
N LEU A 123 -17.63 -15.08 -11.13
CA LEU A 123 -18.59 -16.17 -10.94
C LEU A 123 -19.27 -16.59 -12.25
N LEU A 124 -19.33 -15.68 -13.24
CA LEU A 124 -19.79 -16.01 -14.60
C LEU A 124 -18.81 -16.93 -15.34
N VAL A 125 -17.53 -16.91 -14.96
CA VAL A 125 -16.51 -17.83 -15.50
C VAL A 125 -16.72 -19.22 -14.91
N HIS A 126 -16.73 -19.32 -13.58
CA HIS A 126 -16.97 -20.56 -12.86
C HIS A 126 -17.27 -20.27 -11.38
N TRP A 127 -18.14 -21.07 -10.76
CA TRP A 127 -18.52 -20.90 -9.35
C TRP A 127 -17.35 -21.05 -8.37
N SER A 128 -16.32 -21.83 -8.73
CA SER A 128 -15.11 -22.00 -7.90
C SER A 128 -14.34 -20.69 -7.70
N PHE A 129 -14.52 -19.70 -8.57
CA PHE A 129 -13.93 -18.37 -8.38
C PHE A 129 -14.55 -17.58 -7.22
N ALA A 130 -15.58 -18.10 -6.56
CA ALA A 130 -16.06 -17.59 -5.28
C ALA A 130 -14.93 -17.52 -4.24
N VAL A 131 -13.96 -18.45 -4.28
CA VAL A 131 -12.79 -18.45 -3.41
C VAL A 131 -11.97 -17.16 -3.58
N ILE A 132 -11.80 -16.69 -4.82
CA ILE A 132 -11.08 -15.42 -5.09
C ILE A 132 -11.87 -14.22 -4.58
N CYS A 133 -13.20 -14.23 -4.74
CA CYS A 133 -14.07 -13.17 -4.21
C CYS A 133 -13.91 -13.06 -2.68
N ILE A 134 -13.97 -14.20 -1.99
CA ILE A 134 -13.80 -14.27 -0.52
C ILE A 134 -12.38 -13.84 -0.12
N ALA A 135 -11.35 -14.29 -0.84
CA ALA A 135 -9.96 -13.90 -0.57
C ALA A 135 -9.80 -12.36 -0.65
N ASN A 136 -10.36 -11.74 -1.69
CA ASN A 136 -10.34 -10.29 -1.86
C ASN A 136 -11.07 -9.55 -0.73
N PHE A 137 -12.19 -10.09 -0.25
CA PHE A 137 -12.88 -9.54 0.92
C PHE A 137 -11.98 -9.55 2.17
N VAL A 138 -11.35 -10.69 2.45
CA VAL A 138 -10.48 -10.88 3.62
C VAL A 138 -9.26 -9.97 3.53
N ILE A 139 -8.59 -9.92 2.38
CA ILE A 139 -7.43 -9.07 2.15
C ILE A 139 -7.80 -7.58 2.27
N GLY A 140 -8.92 -7.16 1.68
CA GLY A 140 -9.39 -5.78 1.80
C GLY A 140 -9.76 -5.41 3.25
N LYS A 141 -10.40 -6.31 4.00
CA LYS A 141 -10.66 -6.12 5.44
C LYS A 141 -9.37 -6.03 6.26
N TRP A 142 -8.42 -6.92 5.99
CA TRP A 142 -7.12 -6.91 6.66
C TRP A 142 -6.37 -5.61 6.38
N TYR A 143 -6.29 -5.20 5.11
CA TYR A 143 -5.62 -3.97 4.70
C TYR A 143 -6.27 -2.73 5.33
N THR A 144 -7.60 -2.59 5.27
CA THR A 144 -8.31 -1.45 5.87
C THR A 144 -8.21 -1.44 7.40
N GLY A 145 -8.31 -2.59 8.05
CA GLY A 145 -8.12 -2.69 9.50
C GLY A 145 -6.70 -2.32 9.93
N TRP A 146 -5.71 -2.71 9.12
CA TRP A 146 -4.31 -2.37 9.36
C TRP A 146 -4.01 -0.89 9.12
N GLU A 147 -4.52 -0.30 8.03
CA GLU A 147 -4.37 1.12 7.74
C GLU A 147 -5.06 1.98 8.81
N LYS A 148 -6.22 1.54 9.33
CA LYS A 148 -6.89 2.20 10.47
C LYS A 148 -6.00 2.22 11.71
N LYS A 149 -5.40 1.08 12.09
CA LYS A 149 -4.46 1.02 13.22
C LYS A 149 -3.22 1.90 13.01
N LEU A 150 -2.83 2.10 11.76
CA LEU A 150 -1.69 2.98 11.44
C LEU A 150 -2.06 4.45 11.48
N SER A 151 -3.31 4.79 11.13
CA SER A 151 -3.82 6.16 11.16
C SER A 151 -3.87 6.77 12.56
N GLU A 152 -3.90 5.92 13.59
CA GLU A 152 -3.83 6.33 15.00
C GLU A 152 -2.40 6.63 15.49
N ARG A 153 -1.37 6.39 14.65
CA ARG A 153 0.04 6.61 15.01
C ARG A 153 0.51 8.02 14.62
N ALA A 154 1.37 8.60 15.44
CA ALA A 154 1.96 9.92 15.19
C ALA A 154 2.73 9.94 13.85
N GLY A 155 2.56 11.04 13.11
CA GLY A 155 3.17 11.25 11.80
C GLY A 155 2.46 10.58 10.63
N TYR A 156 1.34 9.88 10.83
CA TYR A 156 0.51 9.46 9.69
C TYR A 156 0.02 10.69 8.89
N PRO A 157 -0.02 10.65 7.54
CA PRO A 157 0.27 9.52 6.67
C PRO A 157 1.75 9.35 6.29
N GLY A 158 2.56 10.41 6.36
CA GLY A 158 3.92 10.41 5.80
C GLY A 158 4.96 9.64 6.64
N PHE A 159 4.75 9.58 7.95
CA PHE A 159 5.74 9.22 8.96
C PHE A 159 7.04 10.01 8.80
N THR A 160 6.91 11.32 8.65
CA THR A 160 8.03 12.25 8.49
C THR A 160 8.96 12.13 9.68
N GLN A 161 10.24 11.90 9.41
CA GLN A 161 11.29 11.96 10.42
C GLN A 161 11.66 13.42 10.68
N LEU A 162 11.80 13.79 11.94
CA LEU A 162 12.19 15.12 12.37
C LEU A 162 13.68 15.34 12.14
N ALA A 163 14.04 16.42 11.44
CA ALA A 163 15.38 16.96 11.48
C ALA A 163 15.64 17.54 12.88
N ILE A 164 16.59 16.94 13.58
CA ILE A 164 17.00 17.39 14.91
C ILE A 164 18.03 18.51 14.74
N THR A 165 17.68 19.71 15.19
CA THR A 165 18.59 20.85 15.27
C THR A 165 18.85 21.19 16.73
N THR A 166 20.12 21.31 17.10
CA THR A 166 20.52 21.87 18.39
C THR A 166 20.73 23.36 18.19
N ILE A 167 20.23 24.19 19.10
CA ILE A 167 20.66 25.59 19.17
C ILE A 167 22.13 25.53 19.55
N ASP A 168 23.03 25.74 18.60
CA ASP A 168 24.42 26.05 18.93
C ASP A 168 24.38 27.42 19.61
N SER A 169 24.47 27.43 20.94
CA SER A 169 24.51 28.65 21.74
C SER A 169 25.82 29.43 21.56
N GLU A 170 26.66 29.06 20.58
CA GLU A 170 27.93 29.72 20.24
C GLU A 170 28.04 30.12 18.75
N ALA A 171 27.00 29.97 17.92
CA ALA A 171 27.03 30.49 16.55
C ALA A 171 26.68 32.00 16.55
N ASN A 172 27.69 32.82 16.81
CA ASN A 172 27.58 34.28 16.89
C ASN A 172 27.48 34.98 15.50
N THR A 173 27.22 34.24 14.43
CA THR A 173 27.11 34.78 13.06
C THR A 173 26.04 34.05 12.25
N VAL A 174 25.08 34.83 11.75
CA VAL A 174 23.98 34.41 10.87
C VAL A 174 24.48 33.91 9.50
N GLU A 175 25.77 34.11 9.18
CA GLU A 175 26.37 33.74 7.90
C GLU A 175 26.73 32.24 7.75
N GLU A 176 26.84 31.47 8.84
CA GLU A 176 27.16 30.03 8.76
C GLU A 176 25.93 29.10 8.75
N LEU A 177 24.74 29.67 9.02
CA LEU A 177 23.42 29.04 8.88
C LEU A 177 22.84 29.22 7.47
N THR A 178 23.69 29.25 6.45
CA THR A 178 23.20 29.35 5.08
C THR A 178 22.44 28.07 4.72
N PHE A 179 21.29 28.27 4.07
CA PHE A 179 20.36 27.28 3.56
C PHE A 179 21.03 26.10 2.80
N GLU A 180 22.26 26.30 2.33
CA GLU A 180 23.10 25.28 1.68
C GLU A 180 23.54 24.16 2.63
N ASN A 181 23.89 24.43 3.90
CA ASN A 181 24.27 23.38 4.84
C ASN A 181 23.09 22.48 5.25
N ILE A 182 21.88 23.06 5.36
CA ILE A 182 20.64 22.32 5.62
C ILE A 182 20.25 21.51 4.37
N ARG A 183 20.43 22.09 3.18
CA ARG A 183 20.18 21.39 1.90
C ARG A 183 21.20 20.27 1.66
N GLU A 184 22.48 20.47 1.95
CA GLU A 184 23.52 19.44 1.83
C GLU A 184 23.33 18.33 2.87
N ARG A 185 22.95 18.64 4.12
CA ARG A 185 22.59 17.62 5.12
C ARG A 185 21.32 16.85 4.75
N ALA A 186 20.29 17.52 4.23
CA ALA A 186 19.09 16.86 3.75
C ALA A 186 19.41 15.93 2.55
N VAL A 187 20.28 16.35 1.64
CA VAL A 187 20.74 15.54 0.50
C VAL A 187 21.64 14.37 0.93
N THR A 188 22.49 14.55 1.93
CA THR A 188 23.37 13.48 2.45
C THR A 188 22.64 12.49 3.36
N MET A 189 21.61 12.92 4.12
CA MET A 189 20.78 12.04 4.95
C MET A 189 19.63 11.38 4.17
N HIS A 190 19.27 11.87 2.99
CA HIS A 190 18.34 11.23 2.04
C HIS A 190 19.05 10.54 0.87
N ARG A 191 20.08 9.72 1.17
CA ARG A 191 20.79 8.96 0.14
C ARG A 191 20.01 7.75 -0.44
N HIS A 192 18.71 7.64 -0.17
CA HIS A 192 17.84 6.62 -0.75
C HIS A 192 16.44 7.16 -1.05
N ASP A 193 16.32 7.99 -2.08
CA ASP A 193 15.30 7.83 -3.11
C ASP A 193 15.57 8.83 -4.24
N GLY A 194 16.17 8.33 -5.32
CA GLY A 194 16.59 9.08 -6.50
C GLY A 194 15.43 9.53 -7.40
N THR A 195 14.41 10.17 -6.85
CA THR A 195 13.30 10.76 -7.63
C THR A 195 12.81 12.06 -7.02
N PHE A 196 13.66 13.08 -7.04
CA PHE A 196 13.21 14.47 -7.15
C PHE A 196 13.95 15.05 -8.35
N LEU A 197 13.20 15.34 -9.42
CA LEU A 197 13.60 15.70 -10.79
C LEU A 197 13.39 14.58 -11.82
N LYS A 198 12.11 14.32 -12.12
CA LYS A 198 11.58 14.20 -13.49
C LYS A 198 10.10 14.55 -13.47
#